data_AF-A0AAD5XVK1-F1
#
_entry.id   AF-A0AAD5XVK1-F1
#
_cell.length_a   1.000
_cell.length_b   1.000
_cell.length_c   1.000
_cell.angle_alpha   90.00
_cell.angle_beta   90.00
_cell.angle_gamma   90.00
#
_symmetry.space_group_name_H-M   'P 1'
#
loop_
_entity.id
_entity.type
_entity.pdbx_description
1 polymer ?
#
loop_
_entity_poly.entity_id
_entity_poly.type
_entity_poly.pdbx_seq_one_letter_code
_entity_poly.pdbx_strand_id
1 'polypeptide(L)'
;MFNLNTCEWKRPSLVGETPANRAFHSSCYYQKKNQIVFFGGVNSNINGEKIFLNDIFFLDIGENKWVYPPIKGNFYPVARYLHSAAIYDDKLIVIGGQSPSISEEMTNTLEILVFDLLSYAWTSMKQASFSSTYGHSSVILDGNQIISFGGCEVQKEEQSLNFKKNDFYYCEIGPLLPVDKLSFLKKNKTLSWVDKFLHLMDRSYRLFFRIKEKDDRLLDWIKLYEGGELSYYFGNFDDSLSYEFKIQAWNKNSDAASIDC
;
A
#
# COMPACT_ATOMS: atom_id res chain seq x y z
N MET A 1 7.98 -15.57 -23.04
CA MET A 1 8.89 -14.45 -22.77
C MET A 1 9.39 -13.91 -24.10
N PHE A 2 9.27 -12.61 -24.35
CA PHE A 2 9.79 -11.95 -25.55
C PHE A 2 11.11 -11.27 -25.22
N ASN A 3 12.14 -11.54 -26.01
CA ASN A 3 13.45 -10.92 -25.83
C ASN A 3 13.58 -9.70 -26.74
N LEU A 4 13.74 -8.51 -26.16
CA LEU A 4 13.79 -7.24 -26.90
C LEU A 4 15.06 -7.05 -27.77
N ASN A 5 16.16 -7.74 -27.44
CA ASN A 5 17.41 -7.63 -28.20
C ASN A 5 17.41 -8.49 -29.46
N THR A 6 16.74 -9.65 -29.39
CA THR A 6 16.68 -10.64 -30.49
C THR A 6 15.35 -10.60 -31.24
N CYS A 7 14.33 -9.94 -30.68
CA CYS A 7 12.95 -9.95 -31.17
C CYS A 7 12.35 -11.36 -31.26
N GLU A 8 12.77 -12.27 -30.37
CA GLU A 8 12.32 -13.67 -30.37
C GLU A 8 11.43 -13.99 -29.17
N TRP A 9 10.41 -14.83 -29.42
CA TRP A 9 9.63 -15.46 -28.37
C TRP A 9 10.28 -16.77 -27.93
N LYS A 10 10.46 -16.92 -26.61
CA LYS A 10 10.85 -18.18 -25.98
C LYS A 10 9.81 -18.59 -24.96
N ARG A 11 9.44 -19.87 -25.01
CA ARG A 11 8.63 -20.52 -23.97
C ARG A 11 9.58 -21.14 -22.95
N PRO A 12 9.69 -20.58 -21.73
CA PRO A 12 10.50 -21.20 -20.69
C PRO A 12 9.86 -22.53 -20.27
N SER A 13 10.70 -23.49 -19.88
CA SER A 13 10.23 -24.69 -19.20
C SER A 13 10.03 -24.33 -17.72
N LEU A 14 8.79 -24.32 -17.27
CA LEU A 14 8.43 -23.95 -15.91
C LEU A 14 8.13 -25.21 -15.09
N VAL A 15 8.49 -25.18 -13.80
CA VAL A 15 8.19 -26.26 -12.85
C VAL A 15 7.36 -25.73 -11.68
N GLY A 16 6.84 -26.63 -10.82
CA GLY A 16 6.08 -26.25 -9.63
C GLY A 16 4.57 -26.17 -9.85
N GLU A 17 3.88 -25.55 -8.89
CA GLU A 17 2.42 -25.53 -8.83
C GLU A 17 1.86 -24.48 -9.78
N THR A 18 1.38 -24.92 -10.94
CA THR A 18 0.94 -24.02 -12.01
C THR A 18 -0.44 -23.45 -11.69
N PRO A 19 -0.65 -22.12 -11.79
CA PRO A 19 -1.97 -21.52 -11.61
C PRO A 19 -2.96 -22.02 -12.66
N ALA A 20 -4.24 -22.05 -12.30
CA ALA A 20 -5.32 -22.27 -13.27
C ALA A 20 -5.28 -21.21 -14.39
N ASN A 21 -5.74 -21.61 -15.58
CA ASN A 21 -5.94 -20.69 -16.71
C ASN A 21 -6.85 -19.54 -16.29
N ARG A 22 -6.53 -18.31 -16.70
CA ARG A 22 -7.22 -17.11 -16.23
C ARG A 22 -7.07 -15.93 -17.19
N ALA A 23 -8.04 -15.04 -17.16
CA ALA A 23 -8.02 -13.73 -17.84
C ALA A 23 -8.27 -12.60 -16.82
N PHE A 24 -7.94 -11.37 -17.21
CA PHE A 24 -8.19 -10.15 -16.42
C PHE A 24 -7.64 -10.17 -14.99
N HIS A 25 -6.55 -10.92 -14.77
CA HIS A 25 -5.75 -10.91 -13.56
C HIS A 25 -4.74 -9.76 -13.62
N SER A 26 -4.14 -9.41 -12.48
CA SER A 26 -2.98 -8.52 -12.44
C SER A 26 -1.69 -9.31 -12.31
N SER A 27 -0.59 -8.73 -12.81
CA SER A 27 0.77 -9.26 -12.63
C SER A 27 1.74 -8.12 -12.32
N CYS A 28 2.53 -8.24 -11.25
CA CYS A 28 3.48 -7.22 -10.83
C CYS A 28 4.88 -7.83 -10.63
N TYR A 29 5.92 -7.18 -11.16
CA TYR A 29 7.30 -7.63 -10.95
C TYR A 29 7.83 -7.14 -9.60
N TYR A 30 8.19 -8.08 -8.73
CA TYR A 30 8.84 -7.84 -7.45
C TYR A 30 10.35 -7.95 -7.60
N GLN A 31 10.99 -6.81 -7.87
CA GLN A 31 12.41 -6.75 -8.20
C GLN A 31 13.31 -7.31 -7.09
N LYS A 32 13.01 -7.06 -5.80
CA LYS A 32 13.86 -7.48 -4.68
C LYS A 32 14.08 -9.00 -4.61
N LYS A 33 13.11 -9.80 -5.06
CA LYS A 33 13.20 -11.27 -5.09
C LYS A 33 13.26 -11.84 -6.50
N ASN A 34 13.30 -11.01 -7.55
CA ASN A 34 13.24 -11.46 -8.94
C ASN A 34 12.03 -12.36 -9.23
N GLN A 35 10.85 -11.94 -8.75
CA GLN A 35 9.61 -12.72 -8.82
C GLN A 35 8.51 -11.91 -9.52
N ILE A 36 7.60 -12.59 -10.22
CA ILE A 36 6.35 -11.98 -10.70
C ILE A 36 5.21 -12.46 -9.82
N VAL A 37 4.42 -11.54 -9.29
CA VAL A 37 3.27 -11.81 -8.43
C VAL A 37 2.00 -11.67 -9.25
N PHE A 38 1.15 -12.68 -9.24
CA PHE A 38 -0.12 -12.73 -9.97
C PHE A 38 -1.27 -12.80 -8.98
N PHE A 39 -2.33 -12.02 -9.19
CA PHE A 39 -3.49 -12.04 -8.31
C PHE A 39 -4.82 -12.06 -9.09
N GLY A 40 -5.74 -12.90 -8.61
CA GLY A 40 -7.13 -12.95 -9.03
C GLY A 40 -7.34 -13.27 -10.51
N GLY A 41 -8.37 -12.63 -11.08
CA GLY A 41 -8.83 -12.85 -12.45
C GLY A 41 -10.08 -13.72 -12.52
N VAL A 42 -10.37 -14.20 -13.73
CA VAL A 42 -11.52 -15.07 -14.01
C VAL A 42 -11.10 -16.23 -14.90
N ASN A 43 -11.60 -17.42 -14.58
CA ASN A 43 -11.52 -18.61 -15.40
C ASN A 43 -12.93 -18.99 -15.88
N SER A 44 -13.03 -19.95 -16.80
CA SER A 44 -14.26 -20.62 -17.18
C SER A 44 -14.10 -22.12 -16.99
N ASN A 45 -15.14 -22.78 -16.44
CA ASN A 45 -15.17 -24.23 -16.40
C ASN A 45 -15.53 -24.83 -17.77
N ILE A 46 -15.61 -26.16 -17.84
CA ILE A 46 -15.96 -26.89 -19.07
C ILE A 46 -17.34 -26.54 -19.64
N ASN A 47 -18.25 -26.00 -18.81
CA ASN A 47 -19.60 -25.59 -19.20
C ASN A 47 -19.68 -24.11 -19.60
N GLY A 48 -18.55 -23.39 -19.57
CA GLY A 48 -18.49 -21.96 -19.87
C GLY A 48 -18.89 -21.05 -18.70
N GLU A 49 -19.13 -21.60 -17.51
CA GLU A 49 -19.48 -20.82 -16.33
C GLU A 49 -18.23 -20.12 -15.78
N LYS A 50 -18.38 -18.83 -15.42
CA LYS A 50 -17.28 -18.01 -14.90
C LYS A 50 -16.92 -18.43 -13.47
N ILE A 51 -15.65 -18.71 -13.24
CA ILE A 51 -15.05 -18.91 -11.91
C ILE A 51 -14.18 -17.71 -11.61
N PHE A 52 -14.57 -16.89 -10.64
CA PHE A 52 -13.79 -15.75 -10.19
C PHE A 52 -12.73 -16.21 -9.18
N LEU A 53 -11.52 -15.65 -9.28
CA LEU A 53 -10.36 -16.09 -8.53
C LEU A 53 -9.93 -15.02 -7.51
N ASN A 54 -9.46 -15.47 -6.35
CA ASN A 54 -8.82 -14.66 -5.30
C ASN A 54 -7.45 -15.21 -4.88
N ASP A 55 -6.92 -16.17 -5.63
CA ASP A 55 -5.62 -16.76 -5.38
C ASP A 55 -4.49 -15.81 -5.78
N ILE A 56 -3.33 -16.02 -5.15
CA ILE A 56 -2.09 -15.32 -5.45
C ILE A 56 -1.01 -16.34 -5.77
N PHE A 57 -0.30 -16.12 -6.87
CA PHE A 57 0.77 -16.99 -7.34
C PHE A 57 2.04 -16.19 -7.59
N PHE A 58 3.17 -16.85 -7.39
CA PHE A 58 4.49 -16.28 -7.63
C PHE A 58 5.17 -17.08 -8.74
N LEU A 59 5.80 -16.39 -9.67
CA LEU A 59 6.75 -16.98 -10.61
C LEU A 59 8.14 -16.51 -10.24
N ASP A 60 8.95 -17.42 -9.72
CA ASP A 60 10.38 -17.18 -9.55
C ASP A 60 11.06 -17.26 -10.92
N ILE A 61 11.58 -16.12 -11.40
CA ILE A 61 12.18 -16.02 -12.72
C ILE A 61 13.59 -16.65 -12.71
N GLY A 62 14.28 -16.61 -11.57
CA GLY A 62 15.61 -17.22 -11.43
C GLY A 62 15.54 -18.74 -11.50
N GLU A 63 14.54 -19.33 -10.83
CA GLU A 63 14.32 -20.77 -10.82
C GLU A 63 13.39 -21.27 -11.93
N ASN A 64 12.74 -20.38 -12.69
CA ASN A 64 11.67 -20.72 -13.62
C ASN A 64 10.58 -21.58 -12.96
N LYS A 65 10.15 -21.18 -11.76
CA LYS A 65 9.31 -22.00 -10.90
C LYS A 65 8.07 -21.25 -10.43
N TRP A 66 6.92 -21.88 -10.61
CA TRP A 66 5.69 -21.44 -9.96
C TRP A 66 5.69 -21.84 -8.49
N VAL A 67 5.29 -20.88 -7.66
CA VAL A 67 5.21 -21.00 -6.22
C VAL A 67 3.85 -20.52 -5.75
N TYR A 68 3.13 -21.41 -5.07
CA TYR A 68 1.98 -21.05 -4.28
C TYR A 68 2.46 -20.69 -2.85
N PRO A 69 2.30 -19.44 -2.39
CA PRO A 69 2.83 -19.02 -1.10
C PRO A 69 1.96 -19.57 0.05
N PRO A 70 2.54 -19.81 1.23
CA PRO A 70 1.76 -20.17 2.41
C PRO A 70 1.04 -18.93 2.94
N ILE A 71 -0.21 -18.72 2.50
CA ILE A 71 -1.03 -17.58 2.94
C ILE A 71 -1.25 -17.65 4.45
N LYS A 72 -1.01 -16.52 5.13
CA LYS A 72 -1.14 -16.39 6.58
C LYS A 72 -2.20 -15.36 6.95
N GLY A 73 -2.65 -15.45 8.20
CA GLY A 73 -3.63 -14.53 8.76
C GLY A 73 -5.07 -14.99 8.56
N ASN A 74 -6.00 -14.15 9.04
CA ASN A 74 -7.43 -14.47 9.11
C ASN A 74 -8.25 -13.77 8.03
N PHE A 75 -7.65 -12.85 7.28
CA PHE A 75 -8.31 -12.11 6.23
C PHE A 75 -7.94 -12.68 4.86
N TYR A 76 -8.96 -12.96 4.05
CA TYR A 76 -8.82 -13.43 2.68
C TYR A 76 -9.66 -12.54 1.78
N PRO A 77 -9.08 -12.00 0.70
CA PRO A 77 -9.81 -11.11 -0.19
C PRO A 77 -10.91 -11.86 -0.94
N VAL A 78 -11.98 -11.14 -1.25
CA VAL A 78 -13.02 -11.64 -2.18
C VAL A 78 -12.45 -11.72 -3.59
N ALA A 79 -12.85 -12.76 -4.33
CA ALA A 79 -12.48 -13.00 -5.72
C ALA A 79 -12.82 -11.81 -6.60
N ARG A 80 -11.86 -11.42 -7.46
CA ARG A 80 -12.01 -10.24 -8.30
C ARG A 80 -11.21 -10.29 -9.58
N TYR A 81 -11.70 -9.59 -10.59
CA TYR A 81 -11.08 -9.43 -11.90
C TYR A 81 -11.22 -7.98 -12.37
N LEU A 82 -10.47 -7.59 -13.41
CA LEU A 82 -10.42 -6.21 -13.91
C LEU A 82 -9.99 -5.18 -12.85
N HIS A 83 -9.28 -5.63 -11.81
CA HIS A 83 -8.61 -4.78 -10.85
C HIS A 83 -7.26 -4.33 -11.41
N SER A 84 -6.72 -3.25 -10.87
CA SER A 84 -5.31 -2.93 -11.05
C SER A 84 -4.51 -3.42 -9.84
N ALA A 85 -3.21 -3.63 -10.03
CA ALA A 85 -2.31 -3.86 -8.91
C ALA A 85 -0.94 -3.27 -9.18
N ALA A 86 -0.24 -2.93 -8.10
CA ALA A 86 1.11 -2.44 -8.15
C ALA A 86 1.88 -2.85 -6.88
N ILE A 87 3.20 -3.01 -7.00
CA ILE A 87 4.06 -3.28 -5.86
C ILE A 87 4.72 -1.99 -5.40
N TYR A 88 4.58 -1.70 -4.10
CA TYR A 88 5.28 -0.62 -3.42
C TYR A 88 5.99 -1.20 -2.19
N ASP A 89 7.30 -0.98 -2.10
CA ASP A 89 8.20 -1.65 -1.15
C ASP A 89 8.03 -3.18 -1.18
N ASP A 90 7.50 -3.75 -0.09
CA ASP A 90 7.26 -5.18 0.09
C ASP A 90 5.76 -5.48 0.17
N LYS A 91 4.95 -4.67 -0.51
CA LYS A 91 3.50 -4.77 -0.49
C LYS A 91 2.95 -4.76 -1.90
N LEU A 92 2.17 -5.79 -2.24
CA LEU A 92 1.30 -5.76 -3.41
C LEU A 92 0.02 -5.05 -3.01
N ILE A 93 -0.34 -4.03 -3.76
CA ILE A 93 -1.53 -3.23 -3.55
C ILE A 93 -2.48 -3.52 -4.70
N VAL A 94 -3.71 -3.88 -4.38
CA VAL A 94 -4.77 -4.16 -5.36
C VAL A 94 -5.89 -3.15 -5.19
N ILE A 95 -6.28 -2.51 -6.29
CA ILE A 95 -7.26 -1.43 -6.31
C ILE A 95 -8.44 -1.82 -7.22
N GLY A 96 -9.64 -1.66 -6.67
CA GLY A 96 -10.90 -1.85 -7.39
C GLY A 96 -11.05 -3.25 -8.00
N GLY A 97 -11.71 -3.28 -9.15
CA GLY A 97 -12.17 -4.51 -9.80
C GLY A 97 -13.60 -4.87 -9.44
N GLN A 98 -14.06 -5.96 -10.05
CA GLN A 98 -15.40 -6.50 -9.85
C GLN A 98 -15.36 -7.85 -9.15
N SER A 99 -16.35 -8.08 -8.29
CA SER A 99 -16.62 -9.35 -7.61
C SER A 99 -18.06 -9.78 -7.86
N PRO A 100 -18.35 -11.09 -7.97
CA PRO A 100 -19.72 -11.57 -7.81
C PRO A 100 -20.25 -11.14 -6.44
N SER A 101 -21.48 -10.62 -6.42
CA SER A 101 -22.21 -10.40 -5.17
C SER A 101 -23.05 -11.63 -4.80
N ILE A 102 -23.65 -11.59 -3.60
CA ILE A 102 -24.55 -12.64 -3.10
C ILE A 102 -25.77 -12.82 -4.02
N SER A 103 -26.17 -11.77 -4.76
CA SER A 103 -27.27 -11.83 -5.74
C SER A 103 -26.78 -12.16 -7.16
N GLU A 104 -25.56 -12.66 -7.32
CA GLU A 104 -24.90 -12.97 -8.60
C GLU A 104 -24.66 -11.76 -9.53
N GLU A 105 -25.14 -10.57 -9.15
CA GLU A 105 -24.82 -9.32 -9.83
C GLU A 105 -23.35 -8.94 -9.59
N MET A 106 -22.66 -8.45 -10.62
CA MET A 106 -21.30 -7.95 -10.47
C MET A 106 -21.31 -6.68 -9.65
N THR A 107 -20.58 -6.70 -8.54
CA THR A 107 -20.40 -5.54 -7.69
C THR A 107 -18.96 -5.09 -7.67
N ASN A 108 -18.87 -3.79 -7.48
CA ASN A 108 -17.68 -3.01 -7.55
C ASN A 108 -17.00 -3.07 -6.18
N THR A 109 -15.73 -3.49 -6.12
CA THR A 109 -15.03 -3.59 -4.83
C THR A 109 -14.53 -2.21 -4.40
N LEU A 110 -14.77 -1.85 -3.14
CA LEU A 110 -14.45 -0.54 -2.56
C LEU A 110 -13.21 -0.55 -1.65
N GLU A 111 -12.71 -1.73 -1.32
CA GLU A 111 -11.52 -1.89 -0.49
C GLU A 111 -10.25 -1.89 -1.33
N ILE A 112 -9.20 -1.27 -0.80
CA ILE A 112 -7.83 -1.50 -1.25
C ILE A 112 -7.30 -2.72 -0.50
N LEU A 113 -6.88 -3.73 -1.24
CA LEU A 113 -6.22 -4.88 -0.64
C LEU A 113 -4.72 -4.65 -0.61
N VAL A 114 -4.11 -5.06 0.49
CA VAL A 114 -2.67 -5.00 0.65
C VAL A 114 -2.18 -6.39 1.03
N PHE A 115 -1.36 -6.99 0.18
CA PHE A 115 -0.66 -8.23 0.48
C PHE A 115 0.77 -7.94 0.85
N ASP A 116 1.16 -8.31 2.05
CA ASP A 116 2.53 -8.17 2.52
C ASP A 116 3.39 -9.34 1.99
N LEU A 117 4.37 -9.02 1.14
CA LEU A 117 5.23 -9.97 0.42
C LEU A 117 6.28 -10.64 1.32
N LEU A 118 6.43 -10.20 2.58
CA LEU A 118 7.34 -10.80 3.55
C LEU A 118 6.60 -11.78 4.47
N SER A 119 5.43 -11.38 4.96
CA SER A 119 4.63 -12.17 5.90
C SER A 119 3.61 -13.09 5.20
N TYR A 120 3.35 -12.87 3.91
CA TYR A 120 2.31 -13.55 3.11
C TYR A 120 0.90 -13.40 3.70
N ALA A 121 0.61 -12.22 4.25
CA ALA A 121 -0.67 -11.91 4.85
C ALA A 121 -1.40 -10.79 4.09
N TRP A 122 -2.72 -10.94 3.96
CA TRP A 122 -3.58 -9.92 3.41
C TRP A 122 -4.10 -9.00 4.52
N THR A 123 -4.22 -7.72 4.20
CA THR A 123 -5.02 -6.74 4.93
C THR A 123 -5.88 -5.94 3.95
N SER A 124 -6.90 -5.26 4.46
CA SER A 124 -7.69 -4.32 3.67
C SER A 124 -7.73 -2.94 4.31
N MET A 125 -7.79 -1.93 3.46
CA MET A 125 -7.96 -0.54 3.86
C MET A 125 -9.28 -0.04 3.28
N LYS A 126 -10.12 0.55 4.14
CA LYS A 126 -11.33 1.23 3.71
C LYS A 126 -10.95 2.59 3.15
N GLN A 127 -11.39 2.88 1.93
CA GLN A 127 -11.12 4.15 1.28
C GLN A 127 -12.33 5.08 1.42
N ALA A 128 -12.11 6.32 1.86
CA ALA A 128 -13.19 7.28 2.09
C ALA A 128 -13.70 7.98 0.81
N SER A 129 -12.95 7.92 -0.31
CA SER A 129 -13.20 8.81 -1.45
C SER A 129 -12.92 8.24 -2.85
N PHE A 130 -12.69 6.93 -2.99
CA PHE A 130 -12.52 6.32 -4.31
C PHE A 130 -13.84 5.73 -4.79
N SER A 131 -14.36 6.26 -5.89
CA SER A 131 -15.45 5.62 -6.62
C SER A 131 -14.95 4.26 -7.10
N SER A 132 -15.72 3.19 -6.84
CA SER A 132 -15.29 1.88 -7.27
C SER A 132 -15.14 1.84 -8.80
N THR A 133 -13.96 1.46 -9.26
CA THR A 133 -13.65 1.35 -10.68
C THR A 133 -13.10 -0.03 -11.03
N TYR A 134 -13.37 -0.46 -12.25
CA TYR A 134 -12.79 -1.67 -12.84
C TYR A 134 -12.33 -1.37 -14.27
N GLY A 135 -11.39 -2.17 -14.77
CA GLY A 135 -10.77 -1.97 -16.08
C GLY A 135 -9.89 -0.71 -16.15
N HIS A 136 -9.54 -0.14 -15.00
CA HIS A 136 -8.60 0.97 -14.90
C HIS A 136 -7.16 0.45 -14.87
N SER A 137 -6.20 1.36 -15.05
CA SER A 137 -4.78 1.09 -14.85
C SER A 137 -4.25 1.91 -13.69
N SER A 138 -3.30 1.36 -12.94
CA SER A 138 -2.65 2.08 -11.84
C SER A 138 -1.13 1.99 -11.93
N VAL A 139 -0.46 3.06 -11.52
CA VAL A 139 1.00 3.18 -11.49
C VAL A 139 1.45 3.78 -10.17
N ILE A 140 2.60 3.32 -9.66
CA ILE A 140 3.28 3.96 -8.53
C ILE A 140 4.07 5.15 -9.08
N LEU A 141 3.95 6.31 -8.44
CA LEU A 141 4.86 7.44 -8.65
C LEU A 141 5.97 7.41 -7.61
N ASP A 142 7.12 8.03 -7.92
CA ASP A 142 8.24 8.19 -6.99
C ASP A 142 7.74 8.68 -5.62
N GLY A 143 7.81 7.82 -4.61
CA GLY A 143 7.22 8.05 -3.28
C GLY A 143 6.11 7.05 -2.95
N ASN A 144 5.20 7.44 -2.06
CA ASN A 144 4.14 6.61 -1.49
C ASN A 144 2.77 6.77 -2.19
N GLN A 145 2.78 7.17 -3.47
CA GLN A 145 1.58 7.56 -4.22
C GLN A 145 1.26 6.59 -5.36
N ILE A 146 -0.03 6.27 -5.51
CA ILE A 146 -0.56 5.53 -6.64
C ILE A 146 -1.49 6.41 -7.45
N ILE A 147 -1.26 6.52 -8.75
CA ILE A 147 -2.20 7.10 -9.70
C ILE A 147 -3.00 5.99 -10.35
N SER A 148 -4.32 6.15 -10.37
CA SER A 148 -5.24 5.32 -11.15
C SER A 148 -5.92 6.16 -12.23
N PHE A 149 -5.98 5.62 -13.45
CA PHE A 149 -6.55 6.29 -14.61
C PHE A 149 -7.49 5.38 -15.39
N GLY A 150 -8.61 5.96 -15.82
CA GLY A 150 -9.63 5.30 -16.65
C GLY A 150 -10.54 4.36 -15.86
N GLY A 151 -11.05 3.34 -16.55
CA GLY A 151 -11.99 2.37 -16.01
C GLY A 151 -13.45 2.81 -16.05
N CYS A 152 -14.31 1.96 -15.51
CA CYS A 152 -15.76 2.11 -15.47
C CYS A 152 -16.28 1.97 -14.04
N GLU A 153 -17.45 2.56 -13.77
CA GLU A 153 -18.20 2.41 -12.53
C GLU A 153 -19.54 1.72 -12.82
N VAL A 154 -20.00 0.84 -11.93
CA VAL A 154 -21.35 0.24 -12.03
C VAL A 154 -22.31 1.16 -11.29
N GLN A 155 -23.22 1.85 -12.01
CA GLN A 155 -24.35 2.53 -11.39
C GLN A 155 -25.51 1.54 -11.18
N LYS A 156 -26.17 1.63 -10.03
CA LYS A 156 -27.31 0.75 -9.68
C LYS A 156 -28.63 1.15 -10.35
N GLU A 157 -28.73 2.35 -10.94
CA GLU A 157 -30.01 2.90 -11.38
C GLU A 157 -30.27 2.90 -12.90
N GLU A 158 -29.31 2.54 -13.74
CA GLU A 158 -29.58 2.26 -15.16
C GLU A 158 -28.43 1.39 -15.67
N GLN A 159 -28.73 0.39 -16.51
CA GLN A 159 -27.74 -0.46 -17.20
C GLN A 159 -26.96 0.33 -18.27
N SER A 160 -26.52 1.55 -17.97
CA SER A 160 -25.68 2.38 -18.81
C SER A 160 -24.22 2.29 -18.34
N LEU A 161 -23.35 1.71 -19.18
CA LEU A 161 -21.91 1.73 -18.98
C LEU A 161 -21.41 3.17 -19.19
N ASN A 162 -21.25 3.93 -18.11
CA ASN A 162 -20.59 5.22 -18.19
C ASN A 162 -19.07 5.02 -18.14
N PHE A 163 -18.41 5.27 -19.26
CA PHE A 163 -16.94 5.31 -19.33
C PHE A 163 -16.45 6.56 -18.60
N LYS A 164 -15.57 6.41 -17.59
CA LYS A 164 -14.87 7.56 -17.02
C LYS A 164 -13.82 8.04 -18.01
N LYS A 165 -14.26 8.87 -18.95
CA LYS A 165 -13.35 9.67 -19.79
C LYS A 165 -12.85 10.81 -18.89
N ASN A 166 -11.61 10.69 -18.40
CA ASN A 166 -10.78 11.75 -17.78
C ASN A 166 -10.71 11.86 -16.25
N ASP A 167 -11.19 10.90 -15.47
CA ASP A 167 -11.06 10.99 -14.00
C ASP A 167 -9.70 10.43 -13.53
N PHE A 168 -8.93 11.27 -12.84
CA PHE A 168 -7.67 10.94 -12.18
C PHE A 168 -7.92 10.68 -10.70
N TYR A 169 -7.52 9.51 -10.20
CA TYR A 169 -7.61 9.17 -8.79
C TYR A 169 -6.20 8.96 -8.22
N TYR A 170 -5.94 9.49 -7.03
CA TYR A 170 -4.72 9.22 -6.27
C TYR A 170 -5.06 8.52 -4.94
N CYS A 171 -4.20 7.58 -4.53
CA CYS A 171 -4.27 6.96 -3.21
C CYS A 171 -2.87 6.86 -2.60
N GLU A 172 -2.76 7.14 -1.31
CA GLU A 172 -1.55 6.93 -0.53
C GLU A 172 -1.64 5.66 0.31
N ILE A 173 -0.52 5.03 0.66
CA ILE A 173 -0.47 3.69 1.31
C ILE A 173 0.58 3.65 2.46
N GLY A 174 0.14 3.51 3.73
CA GLY A 174 0.95 3.58 4.99
C GLY A 174 0.46 4.50 6.16
N PRO A 175 0.76 4.22 7.46
CA PRO A 175 0.53 5.12 8.62
C PRO A 175 1.82 5.67 9.31
N LEU A 176 1.65 6.55 10.33
CA LEU A 176 2.66 7.17 11.26
C LEU A 176 3.88 6.34 11.59
N LEU A 177 5.03 6.76 11.03
CA LEU A 177 6.43 6.46 11.34
C LEU A 177 6.74 5.12 11.97
N PRO A 178 7.51 4.25 11.28
CA PRO A 178 8.43 3.37 11.98
C PRO A 178 9.45 4.24 12.74
N VAL A 179 9.64 3.97 14.04
CA VAL A 179 10.67 4.58 14.92
C VAL A 179 12.08 4.50 14.28
N ASP A 180 12.28 3.55 13.36
CA ASP A 180 13.52 3.29 12.65
C ASP A 180 13.74 4.21 11.42
N LYS A 181 12.80 5.11 11.12
CA LYS A 181 12.87 6.09 10.01
C LYS A 181 12.93 7.55 10.49
N LEU A 182 13.15 7.80 11.78
CA LEU A 182 13.49 9.12 12.31
C LEU A 182 14.97 9.42 12.03
N SER A 183 15.26 10.35 11.13
CA SER A 183 16.61 10.86 10.92
C SER A 183 16.73 12.28 11.44
N PHE A 184 17.37 12.44 12.60
CA PHE A 184 17.80 13.75 13.07
C PHE A 184 18.99 14.23 12.22
N LEU A 185 18.75 15.21 11.36
CA LEU A 185 19.82 15.83 10.60
C LEU A 185 20.46 16.93 11.44
N LYS A 186 21.53 16.62 12.17
CA LYS A 186 22.38 17.64 12.79
C LYS A 186 23.22 18.32 11.71
N LYS A 187 22.68 19.38 11.11
CA LYS A 187 23.42 20.29 10.23
C LYS A 187 23.37 21.68 10.86
N ASN A 188 24.51 22.29 11.14
CA ASN A 188 24.60 23.64 11.74
C ASN A 188 23.76 23.84 13.03
N LYS A 189 23.77 22.86 13.95
CA LYS A 189 22.98 22.87 15.21
C LYS A 189 21.46 22.84 15.05
N THR A 190 20.96 22.54 13.86
CA THR A 190 19.53 22.41 13.57
C THR A 190 19.09 20.97 13.74
N LEU A 191 17.86 20.78 14.25
CA LEU A 191 17.16 19.51 14.28
C LEU A 191 15.93 19.65 13.37
N SER A 192 15.74 18.72 12.44
CA SER A 192 14.57 18.70 11.56
C SER A 192 13.93 17.31 11.53
N TRP A 193 12.62 17.29 11.34
CA TRP A 193 11.80 16.09 11.32
C TRP A 193 11.30 15.80 9.90
N VAL A 194 11.28 14.52 9.51
CA VAL A 194 10.68 14.05 8.25
C VAL A 194 10.03 12.69 8.49
N ASP A 195 8.75 12.61 8.17
CA ASP A 195 7.97 11.38 8.18
C ASP A 195 7.87 10.76 6.77
N LYS A 196 7.94 9.44 6.67
CA LYS A 196 7.95 8.74 5.38
C LYS A 196 6.63 8.04 5.00
N PHE A 197 5.56 8.07 5.82
CA PHE A 197 4.39 7.21 5.56
C PHE A 197 2.98 7.82 5.81
N LEU A 198 2.69 9.14 5.70
CA LEU A 198 1.45 9.68 6.36
C LEU A 198 0.35 10.52 5.80
N HIS A 199 0.30 10.82 4.53
CA HIS A 199 -0.84 11.61 4.09
C HIS A 199 -2.14 10.77 3.98
N LEU A 200 -2.17 9.58 4.61
CA LEU A 200 -3.32 8.69 4.78
C LEU A 200 -4.22 8.92 6.00
N MET A 201 -3.90 9.80 6.96
CA MET A 201 -4.76 10.02 8.14
C MET A 201 -4.88 11.50 8.56
N ASP A 202 -6.11 11.97 8.81
CA ASP A 202 -6.45 13.31 9.38
C ASP A 202 -6.02 13.39 10.86
N ARG A 203 -4.73 13.69 11.08
CA ARG A 203 -4.05 13.66 12.38
C ARG A 203 -3.59 15.05 12.82
N SER A 204 -3.47 15.25 14.12
CA SER A 204 -2.78 16.38 14.76
C SER A 204 -1.69 15.87 15.70
N TYR A 205 -0.67 16.68 15.92
CA TYR A 205 0.54 16.30 16.64
C TYR A 205 0.88 17.27 17.76
N ARG A 206 1.51 16.74 18.81
CA ARG A 206 2.21 17.52 19.83
C ARG A 206 3.62 16.97 19.99
N LEU A 207 4.58 17.89 20.10
CA LEU A 207 5.96 17.57 20.41
C LEU A 207 6.37 18.22 21.73
N PHE A 208 7.05 17.44 22.56
CA PHE A 208 7.64 17.87 23.81
C PHE A 208 9.14 17.58 23.79
N PHE A 209 9.90 18.36 24.57
CA PHE A 209 11.28 18.05 24.88
C PHE A 209 11.58 18.31 26.36
N ARG A 210 12.66 17.73 26.86
CA ARG A 210 13.27 18.10 28.14
C ARG A 210 14.77 17.95 28.08
N ILE A 211 15.47 18.62 29.00
CA ILE A 211 16.92 18.59 29.10
C ILE A 211 17.31 17.61 30.20
N LYS A 212 18.34 16.82 29.93
CA LYS A 212 19.04 16.00 30.90
C LYS A 212 20.38 16.66 31.24
N GLU A 213 20.49 17.13 32.47
CA GLU A 213 21.70 17.79 32.98
C GLU A 213 22.80 16.75 33.25
N LYS A 214 24.05 17.23 33.44
CA LYS A 214 25.24 16.37 33.56
C LYS A 214 25.26 15.46 34.79
N ASP A 215 24.41 15.74 35.78
CA ASP A 215 24.20 14.95 37.00
C ASP A 215 23.02 13.97 36.88
N ASP A 216 22.58 13.66 35.65
CA ASP A 216 21.41 12.84 35.32
C ASP A 216 20.05 13.39 35.78
N ARG A 217 20.00 14.64 36.27
CA ARG A 217 18.73 15.31 36.58
C ARG A 217 17.97 15.64 35.30
N LEU A 218 16.69 15.26 35.26
CA LEU A 218 15.78 15.56 34.17
C LEU A 218 14.92 16.78 34.51
N LEU A 219 14.92 17.77 33.62
CA LEU A 219 13.99 18.90 33.71
C LEU A 219 12.59 18.49 33.24
N ASP A 220 11.60 19.33 33.56
CA ASP A 220 10.22 19.09 33.15
C ASP A 220 10.04 19.16 31.62
N TRP A 221 9.01 18.47 31.14
CA TRP A 221 8.63 18.49 29.73
C TRP A 221 8.11 19.86 29.32
N ILE A 222 8.66 20.38 28.22
CA ILE A 222 8.23 21.62 27.59
C ILE A 222 7.60 21.29 26.24
N LYS A 223 6.37 21.78 26.02
CA LYS A 223 5.68 21.64 24.73
C LYS A 223 6.26 22.62 23.72
N LEU A 224 6.79 22.11 22.62
CA LEU A 224 7.41 22.91 21.56
C LEU A 224 6.44 23.22 20.41
N TYR A 225 5.55 22.28 20.10
CA TYR A 225 4.68 22.39 18.93
C TYR A 225 3.34 21.69 19.16
N GLU A 226 2.30 22.24 18.56
CA GLU A 226 0.98 21.63 18.44
C GLU A 226 0.34 22.03 17.11
N GLY A 227 0.05 21.06 16.24
CA GLY A 227 -0.54 21.34 14.93
C GLY A 227 -0.50 20.15 13.98
N GLY A 228 -0.98 20.35 12.75
CA GLY A 228 -1.05 19.30 11.72
C GLY A 228 0.08 19.36 10.68
N GLU A 229 1.00 20.32 10.78
CA GLU A 229 2.04 20.53 9.78
C GLU A 229 3.29 19.68 10.01
N LEU A 230 3.90 19.29 8.88
CA LEU A 230 4.92 18.25 8.76
C LEU A 230 6.38 18.75 8.70
N SER A 231 6.67 19.97 9.17
CA SER A 231 8.06 20.41 9.32
C SER A 231 8.17 21.57 10.31
N TYR A 232 9.00 21.40 11.33
CA TYR A 232 9.24 22.45 12.34
C TYR A 232 10.74 22.65 12.56
N TYR A 233 11.14 23.92 12.69
CA TYR A 233 12.51 24.32 12.95
C TYR A 233 12.72 24.47 14.46
N PHE A 234 13.57 23.63 15.03
CA PHE A 234 14.08 23.84 16.38
C PHE A 234 15.32 24.73 16.27
N GLY A 235 15.38 25.78 17.09
CA GLY A 235 16.53 26.69 17.15
C GLY A 235 17.86 26.00 17.49
N ASN A 236 18.90 26.80 17.71
CA ASN A 236 20.23 26.26 17.99
C ASN A 236 20.31 25.54 19.35
N PHE A 237 20.75 24.29 19.37
CA PHE A 237 20.99 23.51 20.59
C PHE A 237 22.42 23.68 21.13
N ASP A 238 22.59 23.47 22.44
CA ASP A 238 23.90 23.44 23.11
C ASP A 238 24.46 22.01 23.09
N ASP A 239 25.62 21.83 22.46
CA ASP A 239 26.27 20.53 22.31
C ASP A 239 26.81 19.94 23.63
N SER A 240 26.79 20.72 24.71
CA SER A 240 27.25 20.29 26.05
C SER A 240 26.15 19.68 26.93
N LEU A 241 24.90 19.65 26.44
CA LEU A 241 23.72 19.14 27.13
C LEU A 241 23.11 17.94 26.40
N SER A 242 22.37 17.11 27.14
CA SER A 242 21.58 16.00 26.58
C SER A 242 20.10 16.37 26.55
N TYR A 243 19.37 15.91 25.54
CA TYR A 243 17.97 16.25 25.32
C TYR A 243 17.16 14.99 25.06
N GLU A 244 15.94 14.93 25.60
CA GLU A 244 14.96 13.87 25.36
C GLU A 244 13.72 14.46 24.67
N PHE A 245 13.05 13.66 23.82
CA PHE A 245 11.94 14.13 22.99
C PHE A 245 10.74 13.20 23.06
N LYS A 246 9.53 13.75 23.19
CA LYS A 246 8.30 12.98 23.25
C LYS A 246 7.31 13.46 22.20
N ILE A 247 6.70 12.52 21.47
CA ILE A 247 5.72 12.82 20.43
C ILE A 247 4.36 12.20 20.78
N GLN A 248 3.31 13.00 20.61
CA GLN A 248 1.92 12.53 20.73
C GLN A 248 1.17 12.82 19.44
N ALA A 249 0.39 11.85 18.96
CA ALA A 249 -0.43 12.00 17.76
C ALA A 249 -1.87 11.56 18.04
N TRP A 250 -2.84 12.27 17.45
CA TRP A 250 -4.27 11.91 17.57
C TRP A 250 -5.02 12.22 16.29
N ASN A 251 -6.20 11.61 16.12
CA ASN A 251 -7.16 11.92 15.07
C ASN A 251 -8.26 12.83 15.64
N LYS A 252 -8.90 13.66 14.81
CA LYS A 252 -9.99 14.55 15.27
C LYS A 252 -11.19 13.84 15.94
N ASN A 253 -11.33 12.52 15.78
CA ASN A 253 -12.45 11.72 16.29
C ASN A 253 -12.05 10.58 17.25
N SER A 254 -10.83 10.54 17.79
CA SER A 254 -10.44 9.53 18.80
C SER A 254 -9.37 10.04 19.76
N ASP A 255 -9.36 9.52 20.99
CA ASP A 255 -8.39 9.89 22.03
C ASP A 255 -6.92 9.61 21.64
N ALA A 256 -6.02 10.45 22.15
CA ALA A 256 -4.61 10.52 21.74
C ALA A 256 -3.77 9.30 22.18
N ALA A 257 -2.87 8.85 21.30
CA ALA A 257 -1.82 7.89 21.61
C ALA A 257 -0.47 8.61 21.74
N SER A 258 0.32 8.28 22.77
CA SER A 258 1.64 8.88 23.03
C SER A 258 2.77 7.87 22.90
N ILE A 259 3.90 8.27 22.32
CA ILE A 259 5.14 7.48 22.23
C ILE A 259 6.29 8.32 22.79
N ASP A 260 7.08 7.74 23.69
CA ASP A 260 8.26 8.34 24.31
C ASP A 260 9.52 7.87 23.57
N CYS A 261 10.43 8.79 23.19
CA CYS A 261 11.64 8.52 22.41
C CYS A 261 12.91 9.12 23.05
#